data_AF-A0A6C0B4Q8-F1
#
_entry.id   AF-A0A6C0B4Q8-F1
#
_cell.length_a   1.000
_cell.length_b   1.000
_cell.length_c   1.000
_cell.angle_alpha   90.00
_cell.angle_beta   90.00
_cell.angle_gamma   90.00
#
_symmetry.space_group_name_H-M   'P 1'
#
loop_
_entity.id
_entity.type
_entity.pdbx_description
1 polymer ?
#
loop_
_entity_poly.entity_id
_entity_poly.type
_entity_poly.pdbx_seq_one_letter_code
_entity_poly.pdbx_strand_id
1 'polypeptide(L)' 'MEQETLTEQYLKTLTEKERMAYEIAKDHLGSSFELEKSNGFITWTAKQSAKQSAK' A
#
# COMPACT_ATOMS: atom_id res chain seq x y z
N MET A 1 18.96 -8.41 9.11
CA MET A 1 18.15 -7.19 8.97
C MET A 1 17.03 -7.55 8.02
N GLU A 2 15.79 -7.52 8.48
CA GLU A 2 14.64 -7.82 7.62
C GLU A 2 14.41 -6.60 6.71
N GLN A 3 14.44 -6.83 5.40
CA GLN A 3 14.23 -5.77 4.42
C GLN A 3 12.73 -5.49 4.34
N GLU A 4 12.29 -4.30 4.73
CA GLU A 4 10.87 -3.94 4.66
C GLU A 4 10.40 -3.88 3.19
N THR A 5 9.33 -4.61 2.91
CA THR A 5 8.69 -4.65 1.60
C THR A 5 7.99 -3.33 1.28
N LEU A 6 7.74 -3.06 0.00
CA LEU A 6 7.02 -1.85 -0.43
C LEU A 6 5.60 -1.80 0.13
N THR A 7 4.96 -2.96 0.29
CA THR A 7 3.63 -3.10 0.87
C THR A 7 3.61 -2.69 2.34
N GLU A 8 4.60 -3.11 3.13
CA GLU A 8 4.74 -2.67 4.53
C GLU A 8 4.97 -1.16 4.64
N GLN A 9 5.83 -0.61 3.79
CA GLN A 9 6.06 0.84 3.73
C GLN A 9 4.78 1.60 3.38
N TYR A 10 3.99 1.10 2.43
CA TYR A 10 2.70 1.68 2.09
C TYR A 10 1.71 1.62 3.28
N LEU A 11 1.60 0.48 3.95
CA LEU A 11 0.72 0.31 5.11
C LEU A 11 1.05 1.28 6.25
N LYS A 12 2.32 1.63 6.43
CA LYS A 12 2.76 2.67 7.38
C LYS A 12 2.29 4.07 6.98
N THR A 13 2.17 4.35 5.69
CA THR A 13 1.68 5.65 5.20
C THR A 13 0.18 5.83 5.34
N LEU A 14 -0.57 4.75 5.53
CA LEU A 14 -2.02 4.81 5.71
C LEU A 14 -2.39 5.55 6.99
N THR A 15 -3.49 6.28 6.94
CA THR A 15 -4.20 6.79 8.11
C THR A 15 -5.03 5.69 8.76
N GLU A 16 -5.56 5.95 9.96
CA GLU A 16 -6.43 5.01 10.68
C GLU A 16 -7.66 4.60 9.86
N LYS A 17 -8.29 5.56 9.17
CA LYS A 17 -9.45 5.30 8.31
C LYS A 17 -9.08 4.42 7.11
N GLU A 18 -7.93 4.69 6.48
CA GLU A 18 -7.46 3.90 5.34
C GLU A 18 -7.05 2.49 5.77
N ARG A 19 -6.46 2.32 6.96
CA ARG A 19 -6.20 1.00 7.55
C ARG A 19 -7.49 0.24 7.79
N MET A 20 -8.52 0.89 8.33
CA MET A 20 -9.82 0.24 8.54
C MET A 20 -10.45 -0.21 7.22
N ALA A 21 -10.44 0.64 6.19
CA ALA A 21 -10.92 0.27 4.86
C ALA A 21 -10.10 -0.88 4.23
N TYR A 22 -8.78 -0.87 4.42
CA TYR A 22 -7.89 -1.95 3.99
C TYR A 22 -8.26 -3.28 4.67
N GLU A 23 -8.42 -3.30 5.99
CA GLU A 23 -8.78 -4.53 6.72
C GLU A 23 -10.17 -5.03 6.33
N ILE A 24 -11.16 -4.14 6.15
CA ILE A 24 -12.50 -4.52 5.67
C ILE A 24 -12.42 -5.15 4.28
N ALA A 25 -11.66 -4.55 3.35
CA ALA A 25 -11.51 -5.08 2.00
C ALA A 25 -10.79 -6.43 2.01
N LYS A 26 -9.74 -6.56 2.83
CA LYS A 26 -8.98 -7.81 3.00
C LYS A 26 -9.83 -8.92 3.60
N ASP A 27 -10.66 -8.61 4.59
CA ASP A 27 -11.59 -9.56 5.20
C ASP A 27 -12.67 -10.00 4.20
N HIS A 28 -13.25 -9.06 3.44
CA HIS A 28 -14.25 -9.36 2.41
C HIS A 28 -13.72 -10.17 1.23
N LEU A 29 -12.49 -9.88 0.79
CA LEU A 29 -11.89 -10.50 -0.41
C LEU A 29 -11.03 -11.73 -0.08
N GLY A 30 -10.61 -11.88 1.18
CA GLY A 30 -9.81 -13.00 1.66
C GLY A 30 -8.55 -13.24 0.83
N SER A 31 -8.41 -14.46 0.30
CA SER A 31 -7.28 -14.85 -0.55
C SER A 31 -7.25 -14.17 -1.92
N SER A 32 -8.35 -13.56 -2.35
CA SER A 32 -8.41 -12.80 -3.61
C SER A 32 -7.95 -11.35 -3.45
N PHE A 33 -7.63 -10.93 -2.22
CA PHE A 33 -7.15 -9.59 -1.95
C PHE A 33 -5.68 -9.44 -2.34
N GLU A 34 -5.42 -8.57 -3.32
CA GLU A 34 -4.06 -8.24 -3.76
C GLU A 34 -3.79 -6.75 -3.54
N LEU A 35 -3.07 -6.41 -2.46
CA LEU A 35 -2.72 -5.02 -2.13
C LEU A 35 -1.94 -4.34 -3.26
N GLU A 36 -1.02 -5.06 -3.91
CA GLU A 36 -0.17 -4.55 -4.97
C GLU A 36 -0.95 -4.12 -6.22
N LYS A 37 -2.14 -4.70 -6.43
CA LYS A 37 -3.04 -4.35 -7.52
C LYS A 37 -4.07 -3.29 -7.14
N SER A 38 -4.08 -2.83 -5.89
CA SER A 38 -5.00 -1.78 -5.45
C SER A 38 -4.60 -0.42 -6.03
N ASN A 39 -5.59 0.38 -6.41
CA ASN A 39 -5.36 1.73 -6.94
C ASN A 39 -4.56 2.62 -5.97
N GLY A 40 -4.76 2.44 -4.65
CA GLY A 40 -4.03 3.17 -3.62
C GLY A 40 -2.54 2.87 -3.63
N PHE A 41 -2.18 1.58 -3.70
CA PHE A 41 -0.77 1.15 -3.77
C PHE A 41 -0.11 1.58 -5.07
N ILE A 42 -0.76 1.38 -6.23
CA ILE A 42 -0.23 1.79 -7.55
C ILE A 42 0.01 3.31 -7.60
N THR A 43 -0.93 4.11 -7.08
CA THR A 43 -0.79 5.57 -7.04
C THR A 43 0.35 5.99 -6.11
N TRP A 44 0.49 5.32 -4.98
CA TRP A 44 1.56 5.60 -4.02
C TRP A 44 2.93 5.24 -4.59
N THR A 45 3.09 4.05 -5.18
CA THR A 45 4.36 3.63 -5.80
C THR A 45 4.76 4.55 -6.95
N ALA A 46 3.80 4.95 -7.80
CA ALA A 46 4.04 5.93 -8.86
C ALA A 46 4.58 7.27 -8.30
N LYS A 47 4.05 7.74 -7.16
CA LYS A 47 4.54 8.94 -6.47
C LYS A 47 5.95 8.75 -5.89
N GLN A 48 6.28 7.55 -5.39
CA GLN A 48 7.64 7.27 -4.89
C GLN A 48 8.66 7.30 -6.03
N SER A 49 8.33 6.70 -7.17
CA SER A 49 9.17 6.75 -8.38
C SER A 49 9.35 8.17 -8.91
N ALA A 50 8.28 8.98 -8.92
CA ALA A 50 8.35 10.38 -9.34
C ALA A 50 9.16 11.26 -8.37
N LYS A 51 9.11 10.99 -7.05
CA LYS A 51 9.94 11.69 -6.07
C LYS A 51 11.44 11.40 -6.20
N GLN A 52 11.82 10.26 -6.78
CA GLN A 52 13.22 9.90 -7.01
C GLN A 52 13.86 10.66 -8.18
N SER A 53 13.09 11.24 -9.11
CA SER A 53 13.64 12.01 -10.25
C SER A 53 13.76 13.51 -10.01
N ALA A 54 13.41 14.00 -8.82
CA ALA A 54 13.48 15.41 -8.45
C ALA A 54 14.66 15.74 -7.51
N LYS A 55 15.67 14.86 -7.45
CA LYS A 55 16.90 15.08 -6.68
C LYS A 55 18.07 15.42 -7.59
#